data_AF-A0A7S4M5W9-F1
#
_entry.id   AF-A0A7S4M5W9-F1
#
_cell.length_a   1.000
_cell.length_b   1.000
_cell.length_c   1.000
_cell.angle_alpha   90.00
_cell.angle_beta   90.00
_cell.angle_gamma   90.00
#
_symmetry.space_group_name_H-M   'P 1'
#
loop_
_entity.id
_entity.type
_entity.pdbx_description
1 polymer ?
#
loop_
_entity_poly.entity_id
_entity_poly.type
_entity_poly.pdbx_seq_one_letter_code
_entity_poly.pdbx_strand_id
1 'polypeptide(L)'
;LLTSIERKNQQEAKKTVPLKDERYHKLVALLNESDFMFLDIFGELKASESIVHQCVRLFAAQGMISSFLEHQISKEVAETVGESTLFRGKTFPTQCLSAFSHIVDHEYLLNTLAIYLRRLHGSEQSLEVNPRLIGSDVSEKDPRVKKNQETLRKE
;
A
#
# COMPACT_ATOMS: atom_id res chain seq x y z
N LEU A 1 14.17 -23.26 -7.28
CA LEU A 1 13.05 -22.69 -6.50
C LEU A 1 12.79 -21.24 -6.88
N LEU A 2 13.78 -20.34 -6.84
CA LEU A 2 13.67 -18.95 -7.32
C LEU A 2 13.27 -18.85 -8.81
N THR A 3 13.87 -19.67 -9.67
CA THR A 3 13.54 -19.75 -11.11
C THR A 3 12.12 -20.25 -11.43
N SER A 4 11.47 -20.95 -10.50
CA SER A 4 10.08 -21.42 -10.68
C SER A 4 9.06 -20.37 -10.24
N ILE A 5 9.43 -19.50 -9.30
CA ILE A 5 8.61 -18.38 -8.81
C ILE A 5 8.65 -17.24 -9.84
N GLU A 6 9.82 -16.93 -10.40
CA GLU A 6 9.95 -15.94 -11.49
C GLU A 6 9.17 -16.34 -12.74
N ARG A 7 9.13 -17.65 -13.08
CA ARG A 7 8.31 -18.17 -14.18
C ARG A 7 6.81 -18.12 -13.88
N LYS A 8 6.39 -18.33 -12.63
CA LYS A 8 4.98 -18.15 -12.22
C LYS A 8 4.55 -16.68 -12.30
N ASN A 9 5.39 -15.75 -11.83
CA ASN A 9 5.11 -14.32 -11.88
C ASN A 9 5.10 -13.79 -13.33
N GLN A 10 5.96 -14.30 -14.22
CA GLN A 10 5.93 -13.98 -15.65
C GLN A 10 4.75 -14.63 -16.40
N GLN A 11 4.24 -15.78 -15.94
CA GLN A 11 3.02 -16.39 -16.51
C GLN A 11 1.74 -15.70 -16.05
N GLU A 12 1.69 -15.16 -14.82
CA GLU A 12 0.56 -14.36 -14.33
C GLU A 12 0.53 -12.95 -14.96
N ALA A 13 1.68 -12.37 -15.27
CA ALA A 13 1.77 -11.09 -16.00
C ALA A 13 1.35 -11.18 -17.49
N LYS A 14 1.20 -12.39 -18.06
CA LYS A 14 0.87 -12.61 -19.49
C LYS A 14 -0.54 -13.14 -19.76
N LYS A 15 -1.45 -13.08 -18.78
CA LYS A 15 -2.90 -13.21 -19.02
C LYS A 15 -3.59 -11.86 -18.89
N THR A 16 -3.17 -10.88 -19.67
CA THR A 16 -4.07 -9.79 -20.02
C THR A 16 -5.14 -10.38 -20.91
N VAL A 17 -6.30 -10.70 -20.33
CA VAL A 17 -7.51 -10.99 -21.11
C VAL A 17 -7.70 -9.81 -22.05
N PRO A 18 -7.66 -10.00 -23.38
CA PRO A 18 -7.88 -8.90 -24.28
C PRO A 18 -9.29 -8.36 -24.01
N LEU A 19 -9.39 -7.07 -23.70
CA LEU A 19 -10.61 -6.28 -23.53
C LEU A 19 -11.42 -6.15 -24.84
N LYS A 20 -11.45 -7.19 -25.68
CA LYS A 20 -12.33 -7.34 -26.86
C LYS A 20 -13.58 -8.14 -26.52
N ASP A 21 -14.03 -8.05 -25.27
CA ASP A 21 -15.27 -8.67 -24.82
C ASP A 21 -16.34 -7.59 -24.75
N GLU A 22 -17.15 -7.48 -25.82
CA GLU A 22 -18.22 -6.49 -25.99
C GLU A 22 -19.20 -6.45 -24.81
N ARG A 23 -19.28 -7.55 -24.04
CA ARG A 23 -20.18 -7.69 -22.88
C ARG A 23 -19.94 -6.64 -21.79
N TYR A 24 -18.72 -6.12 -21.67
CA TYR A 24 -18.37 -5.16 -20.64
C TYR A 24 -18.14 -3.75 -21.17
N HIS A 25 -18.36 -3.48 -22.46
CA HIS A 25 -18.05 -2.18 -23.06
C HIS A 25 -18.75 -1.02 -22.32
N LYS A 26 -20.01 -1.22 -21.88
CA LYS A 26 -20.77 -0.20 -21.16
C LYS A 26 -20.17 0.12 -19.80
N LEU A 27 -19.71 -0.90 -19.08
CA LEU A 27 -19.03 -0.72 -17.80
C LEU A 27 -17.68 -0.03 -17.99
N VAL A 28 -16.92 -0.43 -19.01
CA VAL A 28 -15.64 0.24 -19.35
C VAL A 28 -15.87 1.68 -19.76
N ALA A 29 -16.94 1.98 -20.49
CA ALA A 29 -17.31 3.34 -20.86
C ALA A 29 -17.60 4.19 -19.61
N LEU A 30 -18.42 3.70 -18.68
CA LEU A 30 -18.72 4.36 -17.40
C LEU A 30 -17.46 4.57 -16.54
N LEU A 31 -16.55 3.59 -16.52
CA LEU A 31 -15.29 3.70 -15.77
C LEU A 31 -14.32 4.71 -16.39
N ASN A 32 -14.42 4.96 -17.70
CA ASN A 32 -13.55 5.89 -18.44
C ASN A 32 -14.15 7.30 -18.57
N GLU A 33 -15.27 7.59 -17.91
CA GLU A 33 -15.81 8.94 -17.86
C GLU A 33 -14.82 9.88 -17.16
N SER A 34 -14.60 11.05 -17.75
CA SER A 34 -13.55 11.99 -17.31
C SER A 34 -13.81 12.64 -15.95
N ASP A 35 -15.05 12.57 -15.47
CA ASP A 35 -15.47 13.14 -14.18
C ASP A 35 -15.29 12.16 -13.01
N PHE A 36 -14.96 10.90 -13.30
CA PHE A 36 -14.79 9.83 -12.32
C PHE A 36 -15.99 9.65 -11.37
N MET A 37 -17.18 10.17 -11.72
CA MET A 37 -18.35 10.19 -10.82
C MET A 37 -18.77 8.78 -10.39
N PHE A 38 -18.74 7.82 -11.32
CA PHE A 38 -19.06 6.44 -11.01
C PHE A 38 -18.13 5.86 -9.92
N LEU A 39 -16.84 6.19 -9.97
CA LEU A 39 -15.84 5.72 -9.00
C LEU A 39 -16.01 6.41 -7.65
N ASP A 40 -16.39 7.68 -7.64
CA ASP A 40 -16.64 8.40 -6.40
C ASP A 40 -17.82 7.79 -5.65
N ILE A 41 -18.93 7.52 -6.34
CA ILE A 41 -20.08 6.81 -5.78
C ILE A 41 -19.66 5.42 -5.31
N PHE A 42 -18.83 4.74 -6.09
CA PHE A 42 -18.34 3.42 -5.75
C PHE A 42 -17.47 3.43 -4.47
N GLY A 43 -16.68 4.48 -4.27
CA GLY A 43 -15.88 4.70 -3.06
C GLY A 43 -16.73 4.89 -1.81
N GLU A 44 -17.86 5.60 -1.91
CA GLU A 44 -18.80 5.79 -0.79
C GLU A 44 -19.44 4.48 -0.31
N LEU A 45 -19.57 3.49 -1.20
CA LEU A 45 -20.14 2.18 -0.87
C LEU A 45 -19.18 1.29 -0.05
N LYS A 46 -18.05 1.82 0.42
CA LYS A 46 -17.00 1.09 1.15
C LYS A 46 -16.56 -0.17 0.39
N ALA A 47 -16.18 0.05 -0.86
CA ALA A 47 -15.67 -0.99 -1.74
C ALA A 47 -14.62 -1.87 -1.03
N SER A 48 -14.61 -3.16 -1.37
CA SER A 48 -13.56 -4.05 -0.87
C SER A 48 -12.19 -3.61 -1.41
N GLU A 49 -11.16 -3.83 -0.61
CA GLU A 49 -9.77 -3.54 -0.97
C GLU A 49 -9.37 -4.21 -2.29
N SER A 50 -9.88 -5.42 -2.55
CA SER A 50 -9.65 -6.12 -3.82
C SER A 50 -10.16 -5.34 -5.03
N ILE A 51 -11.29 -4.65 -4.93
CA ILE A 51 -11.86 -3.89 -6.03
C ILE A 51 -11.07 -2.60 -6.24
N VAL A 52 -10.70 -1.92 -5.14
CA VAL A 52 -9.81 -0.75 -5.22
C VAL A 52 -8.53 -1.09 -5.97
N HIS A 53 -7.91 -2.22 -5.65
CA HIS A 53 -6.73 -2.71 -6.38
C HIS A 53 -7.01 -2.94 -7.88
N GLN A 54 -8.17 -3.49 -8.25
CA GLN A 54 -8.50 -3.67 -9.68
C GLN A 54 -8.75 -2.34 -10.39
N CYS A 55 -9.40 -1.37 -9.73
CA CYS A 55 -9.58 -0.03 -10.29
C CYS A 55 -8.23 0.63 -10.57
N VAL A 56 -7.33 0.64 -9.59
CA VAL A 56 -5.98 1.22 -9.77
C VAL A 56 -5.23 0.52 -10.90
N ARG A 57 -5.27 -0.81 -10.97
CA ARG A 57 -4.65 -1.57 -12.08
C ARG A 57 -5.25 -1.24 -13.43
N LEU A 58 -6.57 -1.04 -13.51
CA LEU A 58 -7.27 -0.69 -14.74
C LEU A 58 -6.79 0.66 -15.26
N PHE A 59 -6.81 1.71 -14.42
CA PHE A 59 -6.35 3.05 -14.82
C PHE A 59 -4.86 3.11 -15.12
N ALA A 60 -4.04 2.31 -14.41
CA ALA A 60 -2.62 2.15 -14.73
C ALA A 60 -2.43 1.52 -16.11
N ALA A 61 -3.17 0.45 -16.44
CA ALA A 61 -3.09 -0.20 -17.74
C ALA A 61 -3.58 0.69 -18.91
N GLN A 62 -4.47 1.64 -18.63
CA GLN A 62 -4.98 2.60 -19.59
C GLN A 62 -4.13 3.87 -19.71
N GLY A 63 -3.09 4.04 -18.86
CA GLY A 63 -2.27 5.25 -18.84
C GLY A 63 -2.95 6.49 -18.23
N MET A 64 -4.08 6.31 -17.52
CA MET A 64 -4.87 7.39 -16.91
C MET A 64 -4.68 7.48 -15.39
N ILE A 65 -3.73 6.73 -14.83
CA ILE A 65 -3.53 6.63 -13.38
C ILE A 65 -3.24 7.98 -12.71
N SER A 66 -2.45 8.84 -13.35
CA SER A 66 -2.14 10.17 -12.80
C SER A 66 -3.40 11.01 -12.64
N SER A 67 -4.22 11.11 -13.69
CA SER A 67 -5.48 11.86 -13.64
C SER A 67 -6.47 11.28 -12.63
N PHE A 68 -6.55 9.95 -12.53
CA PHE A 68 -7.38 9.30 -11.54
C PHE A 68 -6.93 9.60 -10.10
N LEU A 69 -5.63 9.49 -9.81
CA LEU A 69 -5.10 9.76 -8.47
C LEU A 69 -5.19 11.25 -8.12
N GLU A 70 -4.95 12.15 -9.06
CA GLU A 70 -5.12 13.59 -8.88
C GLU A 70 -6.56 13.93 -8.48
N HIS A 71 -7.54 13.36 -9.17
CA HIS A 71 -8.96 13.53 -8.82
C HIS A 71 -9.26 13.04 -7.39
N GLN A 72 -8.80 11.84 -7.04
CA GLN A 72 -9.03 11.28 -5.70
C GLN A 72 -8.32 12.10 -4.60
N ILE A 73 -7.12 12.61 -4.86
CA ILE A 73 -6.39 13.51 -3.95
C ILE A 73 -7.17 14.82 -3.78
N SER A 74 -7.61 15.44 -4.87
CA SER A 74 -8.39 16.68 -4.82
C SER A 74 -9.69 16.52 -4.06
N LYS A 75 -10.40 15.40 -4.23
CA LYS A 75 -11.60 15.06 -3.46
C LYS A 75 -11.30 14.98 -1.96
N GLU A 76 -10.30 14.19 -1.56
CA GLU A 76 -9.94 14.06 -0.14
C GLU A 76 -9.56 15.40 0.49
N VAL A 77 -8.77 16.22 -0.23
CA VAL A 77 -8.37 17.55 0.24
C VAL A 77 -9.57 18.47 0.41
N ALA A 78 -10.54 18.42 -0.51
CA ALA A 78 -11.74 19.25 -0.44
C ALA A 78 -12.69 18.82 0.70
N GLU A 79 -12.76 17.53 1.00
CA GLU A 79 -13.65 16.96 2.03
C GLU A 79 -13.03 16.99 3.44
N THR A 80 -11.71 17.11 3.54
CA THR A 80 -11.01 17.11 4.82
C THR A 80 -11.15 18.45 5.54
N VAL A 81 -11.74 18.42 6.73
CA VAL A 81 -11.92 19.62 7.58
C VAL A 81 -10.62 20.08 8.25
N GLY A 82 -9.77 19.14 8.65
CA GLY A 82 -8.53 19.42 9.38
C GLY A 82 -7.31 18.85 8.70
N GLU A 83 -6.32 19.69 8.41
CA GLU A 83 -5.05 19.28 7.78
C GLU A 83 -4.35 18.14 8.54
N SER A 84 -4.48 18.11 9.88
CA SER A 84 -3.91 17.05 10.72
C SER A 84 -4.55 15.67 10.51
N THR A 85 -5.71 15.60 9.86
CA THR A 85 -6.45 14.36 9.56
C THR A 85 -6.38 13.94 8.09
N LEU A 86 -5.84 14.80 7.22
CA LEU A 86 -5.73 14.56 5.78
C LEU A 86 -4.97 13.25 5.50
N PHE A 87 -5.56 12.37 4.68
CA PHE A 87 -5.03 11.05 4.32
C PHE A 87 -4.76 10.08 5.50
N ARG A 88 -5.31 10.34 6.70
CA ARG A 88 -5.14 9.44 7.86
C ARG A 88 -6.28 8.46 8.04
N GLY A 89 -7.43 8.73 7.44
CA GLY A 89 -8.61 7.87 7.49
C GLY A 89 -8.48 6.65 6.58
N LYS A 90 -9.38 5.68 6.76
CA LYS A 90 -9.59 4.59 5.80
C LYS A 90 -10.65 5.02 4.79
N THR A 91 -10.26 5.85 3.84
CA THR A 91 -11.10 6.42 2.78
C THR A 91 -10.77 5.77 1.43
N PHE A 92 -11.64 5.93 0.44
CA PHE A 92 -11.38 5.41 -0.89
C PHE A 92 -10.11 6.03 -1.53
N PRO A 93 -9.86 7.35 -1.44
CA PRO A 93 -8.60 7.96 -1.90
C PRO A 93 -7.34 7.36 -1.24
N THR A 94 -7.32 7.22 0.09
CA THR A 94 -6.17 6.64 0.82
C THR A 94 -5.92 5.19 0.44
N GLN A 95 -6.98 4.41 0.20
CA GLN A 95 -6.87 3.04 -0.31
C GLN A 95 -6.34 3.01 -1.75
N CYS A 96 -6.75 3.93 -2.62
CA CYS A 96 -6.23 4.03 -3.99
C CYS A 96 -4.73 4.34 -4.00
N LEU A 97 -4.29 5.30 -3.18
CA LEU A 97 -2.87 5.64 -3.05
C LEU A 97 -2.03 4.46 -2.52
N SER A 98 -2.55 3.75 -1.52
CA SER A 98 -1.90 2.56 -0.97
C SER A 98 -1.80 1.45 -2.02
N ALA A 99 -2.90 1.18 -2.74
CA ALA A 99 -2.94 0.18 -3.79
C ALA A 99 -1.99 0.52 -4.95
N PHE A 100 -1.88 1.80 -5.32
CA PHE A 100 -0.94 2.26 -6.34
C PHE A 100 0.50 2.03 -5.90
N SER A 101 0.85 2.45 -4.68
CA SER A 101 2.20 2.27 -4.12
C SER A 101 2.61 0.78 -4.13
N HIS A 102 1.69 -0.12 -3.78
CA HIS A 102 1.94 -1.57 -3.85
C HIS A 102 2.23 -2.09 -5.26
N ILE A 103 1.67 -1.46 -6.30
CA ILE A 103 1.86 -1.85 -7.69
C ILE A 103 3.21 -1.38 -8.22
N VAL A 104 3.64 -0.16 -7.88
CA VAL A 104 4.84 0.46 -8.47
C VAL A 104 6.10 0.37 -7.61
N ASP A 105 5.98 0.31 -6.29
CA ASP A 105 7.13 0.50 -5.38
C ASP A 105 7.76 -0.81 -4.90
N HIS A 106 7.35 -1.97 -5.42
CA HIS A 106 7.86 -3.25 -4.94
C HIS A 106 9.39 -3.35 -5.04
N GLU A 107 9.95 -3.01 -6.20
CA GLU A 107 11.40 -3.01 -6.41
C GLU A 107 12.10 -1.96 -5.56
N TYR A 108 11.50 -0.76 -5.44
CA TYR A 108 12.04 0.32 -4.62
C TYR A 108 12.15 -0.10 -3.15
N LEU A 109 11.08 -0.68 -2.58
CA LEU A 109 11.07 -1.17 -1.21
C LEU A 109 12.07 -2.30 -0.98
N LEU A 110 12.17 -3.25 -1.93
CA LEU A 110 13.16 -4.32 -1.85
C LEU A 110 14.60 -3.76 -1.87
N ASN A 111 14.92 -2.88 -2.81
CA ASN A 111 16.26 -2.32 -2.94
C ASN A 111 16.64 -1.45 -1.75
N THR A 112 15.66 -0.76 -1.15
CA THR A 112 15.89 0.16 -0.03
C THR A 112 15.96 -0.58 1.30
N LEU A 113 15.03 -1.50 1.57
CA LEU A 113 14.84 -2.11 2.90
C LEU A 113 15.46 -3.50 3.05
N ALA A 114 15.70 -4.25 1.96
CA ALA A 114 16.08 -5.66 2.09
C ALA A 114 17.40 -5.87 2.84
N ILE A 115 18.37 -4.97 2.69
CA ILE A 115 19.66 -5.08 3.39
C ILE A 115 19.46 -4.93 4.90
N TYR A 116 18.69 -3.92 5.32
CA TYR A 116 18.39 -3.67 6.72
C TYR A 116 17.54 -4.79 7.34
N LEU A 117 16.53 -5.27 6.62
CA LEU A 117 15.69 -6.39 7.06
C LEU A 117 16.49 -7.68 7.20
N ARG A 118 17.44 -7.96 6.29
CA ARG A 118 18.34 -9.12 6.43
C ARG A 118 19.28 -8.98 7.63
N ARG A 119 19.82 -7.78 7.88
CA ARG A 119 20.65 -7.50 9.06
C ARG A 119 19.85 -7.71 10.34
N LEU A 120 18.63 -7.17 10.41
CA LEU A 120 17.75 -7.31 11.56
C LEU A 120 17.35 -8.78 11.79
N HIS A 121 17.02 -9.50 10.72
CA HIS A 121 16.66 -10.93 10.81
C HIS A 121 17.82 -11.81 11.30
N GLY A 122 19.06 -11.46 10.97
CA GLY A 122 20.26 -12.15 11.45
C GLY A 122 20.75 -11.68 12.83
N SER A 123 20.14 -10.65 13.41
CA SER A 123 20.54 -10.09 14.71
C SER A 123 19.85 -10.82 15.85
N GLU A 124 20.62 -11.24 16.85
CA GLU A 124 20.09 -11.76 18.12
C GLU A 124 19.85 -10.65 19.16
N GLN A 125 20.03 -9.38 18.77
CA GLN A 125 19.87 -8.26 19.69
C GLN A 125 18.39 -7.97 19.96
N SER A 126 18.04 -7.82 21.24
CA SER A 126 16.71 -7.41 21.65
C SER A 126 16.51 -5.92 21.38
N LEU A 127 15.39 -5.58 20.73
CA LEU A 127 14.92 -4.21 20.54
C LEU A 127 13.72 -3.88 21.44
N GLU A 128 13.38 -4.76 22.39
CA GLU A 128 12.24 -4.56 23.28
C GLU A 128 12.54 -3.44 24.26
N VAL A 129 11.68 -2.41 24.30
CA VAL A 129 11.84 -1.24 25.17
C VAL A 129 10.78 -1.17 26.24
N ASN A 130 9.74 -2.00 26.16
CA ASN A 130 8.71 -2.12 27.19
C ASN A 130 9.22 -3.03 28.32
N PRO A 131 9.45 -2.50 29.54
CA PRO A 131 9.98 -3.31 30.64
C PRO A 131 9.14 -4.55 30.94
N ARG A 132 7.81 -4.44 30.82
CA ARG A 132 6.87 -5.55 31.11
C ARG A 132 7.01 -6.74 30.17
N LEU A 133 7.56 -6.52 28.97
CA LEU A 133 7.80 -7.57 27.97
C LEU A 133 9.22 -8.16 28.09
N ILE A 134 10.13 -7.46 28.78
CA ILE A 134 11.49 -7.95 29.06
C ILE A 134 11.49 -8.88 30.28
N GLY A 135 10.71 -8.55 31.31
CA GLY A 135 10.52 -9.38 32.50
C GLY A 135 9.69 -8.68 33.58
N SER A 136 9.11 -9.45 34.49
CA SER A 136 8.26 -8.93 35.57
C SER A 136 9.04 -8.16 36.64
N ASP A 137 10.36 -8.40 36.73
CA ASP A 137 11.31 -7.73 37.63
C ASP A 137 11.92 -6.45 37.03
N VAL A 138 11.62 -6.14 35.77
CA VAL A 138 12.30 -5.09 35.01
C VAL A 138 11.59 -3.75 35.20
N SER A 139 12.34 -2.74 35.63
CA SER A 139 11.86 -1.35 35.72
C SER A 139 12.32 -0.52 34.52
N GLU A 140 11.74 0.66 34.33
CA GLU A 140 12.13 1.59 33.23
C GLU A 140 13.61 2.00 33.25
N LYS A 141 14.24 1.97 34.43
CA LYS A 141 15.65 2.34 34.61
C LYS A 141 16.60 1.15 34.46
N ASP A 142 16.09 -0.03 34.14
CA ASP A 142 16.91 -1.24 34.01
C ASP A 142 17.94 -1.07 32.86
N PRO A 143 19.22 -1.45 33.10
CA PRO A 143 20.25 -1.37 32.07
C PRO A 143 19.90 -2.10 30.77
N ARG A 144 19.08 -3.16 30.82
CA ARG A 144 18.59 -3.89 29.64
C ARG A 144 17.70 -3.00 28.77
N VAL A 145 16.76 -2.27 29.38
CA VAL A 145 15.88 -1.30 28.68
C VAL A 145 16.74 -0.22 28.02
N LYS A 146 17.68 0.34 28.78
CA LYS A 146 18.59 1.38 28.26
C LYS A 146 19.42 0.89 27.08
N LYS A 147 19.99 -0.32 27.19
CA LYS A 147 20.75 -0.96 26.10
C LYS A 147 19.88 -1.18 24.87
N ASN A 148 18.65 -1.67 25.02
CA ASN A 148 17.74 -1.90 23.91
C ASN A 148 17.32 -0.58 23.23
N GLN A 149 17.08 0.49 23.99
CA GLN A 149 16.83 1.83 23.45
C GLN A 149 18.03 2.38 22.66
N GLU A 150 19.25 2.19 23.17
CA GLU A 150 20.48 2.60 22.48
C GLU A 150 20.70 1.79 21.20
N THR A 151 20.31 0.52 21.20
CA THR A 151 20.39 -0.36 20.03
C THR A 151 19.38 0.05 18.96
N LEU A 152 18.11 0.25 19.34
CA LEU A 152 17.04 0.68 18.45
C LEU A 152 17.32 2.02 17.75
N ARG A 153 18.05 2.93 18.41
CA ARG A 153 18.46 4.22 17.81
C ARG A 153 19.55 4.11 16.75
N LYS A 154 20.30 3.00 16.73
CA LYS A 154 21.46 2.81 15.85
C LYS A 154 21.15 1.94 14.63
N GLU A 155 20.10 1.12 14.72
CA GLU A 155 19.60 0.32 13.61
C GLU A 155 18.91 1.19 12.54
#